data_AF-A0A067QE58-F1
#
_entry.id   AF-A0A067QE58-F1
#
_cell.length_a   1.000
_cell.length_b   1.000
_cell.length_c   1.000
_cell.angle_alpha   90.00
_cell.angle_beta   90.00
_cell.angle_gamma   90.00
#
_symmetry.space_group_name_H-M   'P 1'
#
loop_
_entity.id
_entity.type
_entity.pdbx_description
1 polymer ?
#
loop_
_entity_poly.entity_id
_entity_poly.type
_entity_poly.pdbx_seq_one_letter_code
_entity_poly.pdbx_strand_id
1 'polypeptide(L)'
;MSCTPHNKTLIKCNIGNPFKQGAPANIQLRFDPKGLADTESQLEFVVFANSTSKELDPQAPSTLHTSVIRRAEISVTGSVDPDHVYYGGVVRGESAMEHLDDIGERVMHTYHIFNQGPWKVGSLEVHIEWPFQVANNKPQGKWLLYLEDRPTVEGQGGGECFIAHGHVNPLNLTRRPGVEELPLESLRLPSRPLAATLEPPEPTWESDHPQTRRRRRDVEMVVRAESYVDKDGNKHELVNMNCLLGTAKCLKFYCVVFNLRRNHEATVRIRARYD
;
A
#
# COMPACT_ATOMS: atom_id res chain seq x y z
N MET A 1 37.10 41.20 2.56
CA MET A 1 36.63 40.32 1.47
C MET A 1 35.13 40.48 1.32
N SER A 2 34.63 40.71 0.11
CA SER A 2 33.19 40.79 -0.17
C SER A 2 32.88 39.97 -1.41
N CYS A 3 31.79 39.22 -1.37
CA CYS A 3 31.31 38.41 -2.48
C CYS A 3 29.94 38.93 -2.92
N THR A 4 29.77 39.16 -4.21
CA THR A 4 28.49 39.58 -4.79
C THR A 4 28.15 38.70 -5.99
N PRO A 5 26.86 38.40 -6.22
CA PRO A 5 26.44 37.73 -7.44
C PRO A 5 26.80 38.61 -8.64
N HIS A 6 27.56 38.06 -9.60
CA HIS A 6 27.78 38.72 -10.89
C HIS A 6 26.62 38.44 -11.84
N ASN A 7 26.11 37.20 -11.82
CA ASN A 7 24.91 36.77 -12.52
C ASN A 7 24.25 35.60 -11.76
N LYS A 8 23.33 34.88 -12.42
CA LYS A 8 22.61 33.74 -11.81
C LYS A 8 23.50 32.52 -11.50
N THR A 9 24.66 32.38 -12.14
CA THR A 9 25.52 31.19 -12.06
C THR A 9 26.94 31.51 -11.57
N LEU A 10 27.32 32.78 -11.48
CA LEU A 10 28.66 33.25 -11.12
C LEU A 10 28.60 34.22 -9.95
N ILE A 11 29.38 33.92 -8.91
CA ILE A 11 29.63 34.81 -7.77
C ILE A 11 31.05 35.37 -7.91
N LYS A 12 31.18 36.69 -7.77
CA LYS A 12 32.49 37.36 -7.78
C LYS A 12 32.88 37.73 -6.35
N CYS A 13 34.07 37.30 -5.93
CA CYS A 13 34.63 37.62 -4.62
C CYS A 13 35.86 38.51 -4.75
N ASN A 14 35.85 39.66 -4.07
CA ASN A 14 37.00 40.54 -3.95
C ASN A 14 37.90 40.07 -2.79
N ILE A 15 39.08 39.55 -3.12
CA ILE A 15 40.06 39.02 -2.16
C ILE A 15 41.09 40.03 -1.67
N GLY A 16 41.23 41.16 -2.37
CA GLY A 16 42.10 42.27 -1.98
C GLY A 16 42.67 42.97 -3.21
N ASN A 17 43.00 44.26 -3.08
CA ASN A 17 43.69 45.01 -4.11
C ASN A 17 44.73 45.95 -3.47
N PRO A 18 46.03 45.59 -3.46
CA PRO A 18 46.59 44.32 -3.93
C PRO A 18 46.32 43.17 -2.93
N PHE A 19 46.25 41.93 -3.45
CA PHE A 19 46.27 40.74 -2.61
C PHE A 19 47.73 40.36 -2.29
N LYS A 20 48.07 40.28 -0.99
CA LYS A 20 49.46 40.10 -0.56
C LYS A 20 49.94 38.66 -0.77
N GLN A 21 51.21 38.50 -1.13
CA GLN A 21 51.85 37.19 -1.25
C GLN A 21 51.81 36.43 0.08
N GLY A 22 51.48 35.14 0.03
CA GLY A 22 51.40 34.27 1.21
C GLY A 22 50.25 34.58 2.18
N ALA A 23 49.38 35.54 1.85
CA ALA A 23 48.21 35.82 2.67
C ALA A 23 47.13 34.74 2.45
N PRO A 24 46.61 34.11 3.51
CA PRO A 24 45.49 33.18 3.36
C PRO A 24 44.18 33.92 3.05
N ALA A 25 43.37 33.35 2.16
CA ALA A 25 42.01 33.82 1.87
C ALA A 25 41.02 32.68 2.10
N ASN A 26 40.21 32.79 3.15
CA ASN A 26 39.15 31.82 3.43
C ASN A 26 37.81 32.42 2.99
N ILE A 27 37.19 31.81 1.98
CA ILE A 27 35.88 32.20 1.48
C ILE A 27 34.91 31.05 1.76
N GLN A 28 33.81 31.35 2.45
CA GLN A 28 32.72 30.41 2.65
C GLN A 28 31.50 30.91 1.91
N LEU A 29 30.98 30.08 0.99
CA LEU A 29 29.78 30.36 0.22
C LEU A 29 28.69 29.36 0.61
N ARG A 30 27.47 29.84 0.77
CA ARG A 30 26.28 29.01 0.99
C ARG A 30 25.36 29.13 -0.21
N PHE A 31 24.97 27.99 -0.75
CA PHE A 31 24.04 27.88 -1.87
C PHE A 31 22.75 27.20 -1.41
N ASP A 32 21.63 27.62 -1.97
CA ASP A 32 20.31 26.99 -1.79
C ASP A 32 19.83 26.52 -3.17
N PRO A 33 20.10 25.27 -3.57
CA PRO A 33 19.74 24.78 -4.89
C PRO A 33 18.22 24.64 -5.03
N LYS A 34 17.66 25.20 -6.10
CA LYS A 34 16.23 25.11 -6.42
C LYS A 34 16.05 24.64 -7.86
N GLY A 35 15.05 23.81 -8.09
CA GLY A 35 14.66 23.38 -9.44
C GLY A 35 15.66 22.42 -10.12
N LEU A 36 16.41 21.64 -9.33
CA LEU A 36 17.24 20.55 -9.83
C LEU A 36 16.39 19.60 -10.69
N ALA A 37 16.86 19.31 -11.91
CA ALA A 37 16.20 18.34 -12.77
C ALA A 37 16.31 16.92 -12.16
N ASP A 38 15.38 16.01 -12.45
CA ASP A 38 15.43 14.64 -11.93
C ASP A 38 16.66 13.85 -12.42
N THR A 39 17.21 14.23 -13.58
CA THR A 39 18.37 13.59 -14.21
C THR A 39 19.71 14.03 -13.61
N GLU A 40 19.73 15.11 -12.84
CA GLU A 40 20.98 15.71 -12.36
C GLU A 40 21.48 15.01 -11.10
N SER A 41 22.51 14.16 -11.23
CA SER A 41 23.06 13.38 -10.10
C SER A 41 24.20 14.08 -9.37
N GLN A 42 24.75 15.14 -9.95
CA GLN A 42 25.93 15.82 -9.45
C GLN A 42 25.87 17.31 -9.80
N LEU A 43 26.28 18.16 -8.86
CA LEU A 43 26.51 19.58 -9.09
C LEU A 43 28.01 19.83 -9.23
N GLU A 44 28.34 20.74 -10.14
CA GLU A 44 29.70 21.17 -10.44
C GLU A 44 29.90 22.64 -10.07
N PHE A 45 30.94 22.93 -9.28
CA PHE A 45 31.34 24.29 -8.94
C PHE A 45 32.75 24.54 -9.46
N VAL A 46 32.87 25.45 -10.42
CA VAL A 46 34.16 25.86 -10.99
C VAL A 46 34.66 27.11 -10.27
N VAL A 47 35.86 27.02 -9.70
CA VAL A 47 36.50 28.10 -8.96
C VAL A 47 37.74 28.55 -9.73
N PHE A 48 37.80 29.84 -10.05
CA PHE A 48 38.94 30.46 -10.73
C PHE A 48 39.24 31.83 -10.14
N ALA A 49 40.49 32.26 -10.28
CA ALA A 49 40.95 33.59 -9.87
C ALA A 49 41.33 34.40 -11.12
N ASN A 50 41.14 35.71 -11.06
CA ASN A 50 41.54 36.63 -12.11
C ASN A 50 42.13 37.91 -11.49
N SER A 51 43.23 38.40 -12.06
CA SER A 51 43.97 39.58 -11.61
C SER A 51 44.25 40.51 -12.80
N THR A 52 44.42 41.81 -12.52
CA THR A 52 44.82 42.80 -13.54
C THR A 52 46.31 42.74 -13.91
N SER A 53 47.10 41.97 -13.16
CA SER A 53 48.53 41.77 -13.41
C SER A 53 48.76 40.72 -14.48
N LYS A 54 49.92 40.78 -15.17
CA LYS A 54 50.33 39.72 -16.09
C LYS A 54 50.66 38.45 -15.29
N GLU A 55 49.84 37.42 -15.44
CA GLU A 55 50.06 36.10 -14.86
C GLU A 55 51.31 35.47 -15.50
N LEU A 56 52.30 35.11 -14.67
CA LEU A 56 53.53 34.45 -15.13
C LEU A 56 53.35 32.93 -15.21
N ASP A 57 52.49 32.36 -14.38
CA ASP A 57 52.23 30.93 -14.27
C ASP A 57 50.72 30.67 -14.11
N PRO A 58 49.95 30.61 -15.21
CA PRO A 58 48.51 30.46 -15.15
C PRO A 58 48.11 29.05 -14.70
N GLN A 59 47.34 28.98 -13.60
CA GLN A 59 46.75 27.73 -13.12
C GLN A 59 45.36 27.51 -13.72
N ALA A 60 45.03 26.24 -13.97
CA ALA A 60 43.69 25.86 -14.41
C ALA A 60 42.66 26.09 -13.29
N PRO A 61 41.39 26.36 -13.65
CA PRO A 61 40.29 26.40 -12.68
C PRO A 61 40.21 25.11 -11.87
N SER A 62 39.86 25.24 -10.60
CA SER A 62 39.59 24.10 -9.72
C SER A 62 38.11 23.74 -9.80
N THR A 63 37.80 22.47 -10.02
CA THR A 63 36.43 21.98 -10.07
C THR A 63 36.11 21.19 -8.81
N LEU A 64 35.00 21.56 -8.15
CA LEU A 64 34.45 20.86 -7.01
C LEU A 64 33.16 20.15 -7.43
N HIS A 65 33.01 18.91 -7.00
CA HIS A 65 31.84 18.10 -7.30
C HIS A 65 31.09 17.74 -6.02
N THR A 66 29.76 17.76 -6.08
CA THR A 66 28.91 17.28 -4.99
C THR A 66 27.76 16.44 -5.52
N SER A 67 27.47 15.33 -4.86
CA SER A 67 26.42 14.41 -5.26
C SER A 67 25.04 14.89 -4.80
N VAL A 68 24.04 14.76 -5.68
CA VAL A 68 22.65 15.07 -5.37
C VAL A 68 21.95 13.81 -4.87
N ILE A 69 21.61 13.78 -3.58
CA ILE A 69 20.85 12.69 -2.98
C ILE A 69 19.37 13.10 -2.90
N ARG A 70 18.51 12.34 -3.62
CA ARG A 70 17.06 12.52 -3.58
C ARG A 70 16.48 11.60 -2.52
N ARG A 71 15.67 12.16 -1.62
CA ARG A 71 15.02 11.42 -0.54
C ARG A 71 13.51 11.48 -0.70
N ALA A 72 12.88 10.32 -0.77
CA ALA A 72 11.44 10.15 -0.61
C ALA A 72 11.20 9.32 0.65
N GLU A 73 10.10 9.57 1.35
CA GLU A 73 9.72 8.86 2.57
C GLU A 73 8.29 8.41 2.39
N ILE A 74 8.07 7.11 2.23
CA ILE A 74 6.78 6.54 1.88
C ILE A 74 6.21 5.83 3.09
N SER A 75 4.96 6.17 3.43
CA SER A 75 4.18 5.46 4.44
C SER A 75 2.99 4.78 3.79
N VAL A 76 2.67 3.56 4.24
CA VAL A 76 1.50 2.80 3.78
C VAL A 76 0.66 2.45 4.99
N THR A 77 -0.64 2.74 4.93
CA THR A 77 -1.61 2.41 5.98
C THR A 77 -2.82 1.72 5.35
N GLY A 78 -3.27 0.62 5.93
CA GLY A 78 -4.43 -0.14 5.46
C GLY A 78 -5.66 0.09 6.34
N SER A 79 -6.83 0.08 5.71
CA SER A 79 -8.14 0.01 6.35
C SER A 79 -9.02 -0.99 5.61
N VAL A 80 -10.00 -1.55 6.32
CA VAL A 80 -10.97 -2.50 5.78
C VAL A 80 -12.36 -2.10 6.22
N ASP A 81 -13.33 -2.28 5.33
CA ASP A 81 -14.73 -1.97 5.57
C ASP A 81 -15.61 -3.07 4.96
N PRO A 82 -16.52 -3.72 5.72
CA PRO A 82 -16.56 -3.69 7.18
C PRO A 82 -15.32 -4.39 7.78
N ASP A 83 -14.98 -4.05 9.02
CA ASP A 83 -13.86 -4.68 9.74
C ASP A 83 -14.22 -6.04 10.35
N HIS A 84 -15.51 -6.31 10.52
CA HIS A 84 -16.05 -7.58 10.99
C HIS A 84 -17.22 -7.99 10.11
N VAL A 85 -17.25 -9.28 9.78
CA VAL A 85 -18.34 -9.92 9.06
C VAL A 85 -18.81 -11.11 9.89
N TYR A 86 -20.13 -11.33 9.93
CA TYR A 86 -20.72 -12.41 10.72
C TYR A 86 -21.11 -13.56 9.79
N TYR A 87 -20.74 -14.78 10.17
CA TYR A 87 -21.16 -15.97 9.45
C TYR A 87 -22.66 -16.18 9.59
N GLY A 88 -23.35 -16.33 8.45
CA GLY A 88 -24.78 -16.61 8.41
C GLY A 88 -25.26 -16.89 6.99
N GLY A 89 -26.52 -17.30 6.86
CA GLY A 89 -27.16 -17.54 5.56
C GLY A 89 -27.24 -19.02 5.15
N VAL A 90 -27.67 -19.24 3.91
CA VAL A 90 -27.88 -20.58 3.35
C VAL A 90 -26.55 -21.07 2.78
N VAL A 91 -26.05 -22.19 3.29
CA VAL A 91 -24.82 -22.81 2.79
C VAL A 91 -25.03 -23.27 1.35
N ARG A 92 -24.30 -22.65 0.41
CA ARG A 92 -24.30 -23.02 -1.01
C ARG A 92 -22.94 -23.57 -1.40
N GLY A 93 -22.93 -24.62 -2.22
CA GLY A 93 -21.71 -25.12 -2.82
C GLY A 93 -21.29 -24.23 -3.99
N GLU A 94 -19.98 -24.20 -4.28
CA GLU A 94 -19.38 -23.41 -5.38
C GLU A 94 -20.12 -23.58 -6.72
N SER A 95 -20.53 -24.80 -7.05
CA SER A 95 -21.23 -25.10 -8.32
C SER A 95 -22.66 -24.54 -8.41
N ALA A 96 -23.22 -24.06 -7.30
CA ALA A 96 -24.58 -23.52 -7.22
C ALA A 96 -24.58 -21.99 -7.03
N MET A 97 -23.41 -21.33 -7.08
CA MET A 97 -23.29 -19.88 -6.98
C MET A 97 -23.43 -19.26 -8.38
N GLU A 98 -24.29 -18.24 -8.51
CA GLU A 98 -24.50 -17.51 -9.77
C GLU A 98 -24.14 -16.02 -9.62
N HIS A 99 -24.27 -15.50 -8.40
CA HIS A 99 -24.01 -14.10 -8.08
C HIS A 99 -22.96 -13.91 -6.99
N LEU A 100 -22.33 -12.74 -6.96
CA LEU A 100 -21.29 -12.41 -5.97
C LEU A 100 -21.81 -12.43 -4.53
N ASP A 101 -23.05 -12.03 -4.31
CA ASP A 101 -23.73 -12.08 -3.00
C ASP A 101 -24.05 -13.51 -2.54
N ASP A 102 -23.97 -14.51 -3.43
CA ASP A 102 -24.10 -15.92 -3.04
C ASP A 102 -22.85 -16.45 -2.30
N ILE A 103 -21.70 -15.77 -2.43
CA ILE A 103 -20.49 -16.08 -1.66
C ILE A 103 -20.64 -15.53 -0.24
N GLY A 104 -20.97 -14.25 -0.13
CA GLY A 104 -21.16 -13.61 1.17
C GLY A 104 -21.05 -12.09 1.12
N GLU A 105 -20.71 -11.52 2.28
CA GLU A 105 -20.63 -10.09 2.45
C GLU A 105 -19.43 -9.50 1.71
N ARG A 106 -19.62 -8.31 1.12
CA ARG A 106 -18.56 -7.58 0.44
C ARG A 106 -17.66 -6.89 1.46
N VAL A 107 -16.36 -7.08 1.32
CA VAL A 107 -15.32 -6.37 2.06
C VAL A 107 -14.46 -5.54 1.11
N MET A 108 -14.07 -4.36 1.59
CA MET A 108 -13.34 -3.35 0.82
C MET A 108 -12.06 -2.99 1.56
N HIS A 109 -10.92 -3.46 1.03
CA HIS A 109 -9.61 -3.14 1.57
C HIS A 109 -9.07 -1.91 0.86
N THR A 110 -8.71 -0.90 1.65
CA THR A 110 -8.12 0.36 1.18
C THR A 110 -6.72 0.51 1.73
N TYR A 111 -5.73 0.66 0.86
CA TYR A 111 -4.36 0.97 1.25
C TYR A 111 -4.05 2.41 0.85
N HIS A 112 -3.83 3.27 1.84
CA HIS A 112 -3.41 4.65 1.66
C HIS A 112 -1.89 4.72 1.63
N ILE A 113 -1.34 5.26 0.55
CA ILE A 113 0.08 5.46 0.33
C ILE A 113 0.35 6.95 0.35
N PHE A 114 1.22 7.42 1.25
CA PHE A 114 1.54 8.83 1.40
C PHE A 114 3.05 9.09 1.30
N ASN A 115 3.43 10.11 0.54
CA ASN A 115 4.82 10.54 0.42
C ASN A 115 5.11 11.73 1.35
N GLN A 116 5.70 11.43 2.51
CA GLN A 116 6.17 12.39 3.51
C GLN A 116 7.50 13.05 3.12
N GLY A 117 8.18 12.49 2.12
CA GLY A 117 9.53 12.90 1.74
C GLY A 117 9.59 14.20 0.95
N PRO A 118 10.76 14.86 0.91
CA PRO A 118 10.96 16.10 0.19
C PRO A 118 10.94 15.94 -1.34
N TRP A 119 11.18 14.73 -1.87
CA TRP A 119 11.20 14.45 -3.31
C TRP A 119 10.02 13.59 -3.77
N LYS A 120 9.65 13.73 -5.04
CA LYS A 120 8.62 12.90 -5.68
C LYS A 120 9.15 11.50 -5.99
N VAL A 121 8.24 10.54 -6.16
CA VAL A 121 8.55 9.20 -6.65
C VAL A 121 7.94 9.03 -8.03
N GLY A 122 8.77 8.71 -9.03
CA GLY A 122 8.32 8.57 -10.42
C GLY A 122 7.44 7.34 -10.65
N SER A 123 7.86 6.20 -10.11
CA SER A 123 7.14 4.93 -10.14
C SER A 123 7.32 4.23 -8.80
N LEU A 124 6.22 3.87 -8.14
CA LEU A 124 6.21 3.18 -6.86
C LEU A 124 5.44 1.86 -7.01
N GLU A 125 6.08 0.74 -6.70
CA GLU A 125 5.43 -0.57 -6.67
C GLU A 125 4.98 -0.93 -5.26
N VAL A 126 3.69 -1.24 -5.12
CA VAL A 126 3.07 -1.74 -3.89
C VAL A 126 2.81 -3.23 -4.07
N HIS A 127 3.55 -4.06 -3.35
CA HIS A 127 3.43 -5.52 -3.40
C HIS A 127 2.43 -6.01 -2.35
N ILE A 128 1.48 -6.84 -2.78
CA ILE A 128 0.33 -7.29 -1.97
C ILE A 128 0.27 -8.82 -1.97
N GLU A 129 0.21 -9.41 -0.78
CA GLU A 129 -0.06 -10.83 -0.58
C GLU A 129 -1.51 -11.00 -0.08
N TRP A 130 -2.35 -11.59 -0.92
CA TRP A 130 -3.79 -11.64 -0.69
C TRP A 130 -4.25 -13.05 -0.27
N PRO A 131 -4.75 -13.24 0.98
CA PRO A 131 -5.16 -14.55 1.48
C PRO A 131 -6.51 -14.95 0.91
N PHE A 132 -6.51 -15.70 -0.19
CA PHE A 132 -7.73 -16.05 -0.93
C PHE A 132 -8.32 -17.40 -0.53
N GLN A 133 -7.52 -18.32 0.04
CA GLN A 133 -7.95 -19.65 0.45
C GLN A 133 -7.28 -20.12 1.74
N VAL A 134 -7.95 -20.98 2.49
CA VAL A 134 -7.38 -21.64 3.67
C VAL A 134 -6.22 -22.56 3.25
N ALA A 135 -5.12 -22.53 4.01
CA ALA A 135 -4.02 -23.46 3.78
C ALA A 135 -4.48 -24.91 3.98
N ASN A 136 -4.21 -25.75 3.00
CA ASN A 136 -4.49 -27.18 3.08
C ASN A 136 -3.52 -27.97 2.19
N ASN A 137 -3.55 -29.30 2.32
CA ASN A 137 -2.74 -30.22 1.54
C ASN A 137 -3.29 -30.49 0.13
N LYS A 138 -4.32 -29.76 -0.32
CA LYS A 138 -4.99 -29.94 -1.61
C LYS A 138 -4.60 -28.80 -2.55
N PRO A 139 -4.75 -28.95 -3.88
CA PRO A 139 -4.54 -27.84 -4.81
C PRO A 139 -5.52 -26.68 -4.56
N GLN A 140 -6.79 -26.97 -4.26
CA GLN A 140 -7.81 -25.96 -3.91
C GLN A 140 -8.22 -26.06 -2.43
N GLY A 141 -8.20 -24.90 -1.77
CA GLY A 141 -8.71 -24.69 -0.42
C GLY A 141 -10.17 -24.24 -0.40
N LYS A 142 -10.72 -24.09 0.80
CA LYS A 142 -11.93 -23.29 0.99
C LYS A 142 -11.59 -21.83 0.76
N TRP A 143 -12.51 -21.07 0.17
CA TRP A 143 -12.33 -19.64 -0.06
C TRP A 143 -12.25 -18.90 1.28
N LEU A 144 -11.58 -17.74 1.25
CA LEU A 144 -11.51 -16.80 2.36
C LEU A 144 -11.91 -15.42 1.86
N LEU A 145 -11.10 -14.87 0.94
CA LEU A 145 -11.32 -13.57 0.33
C LEU A 145 -11.32 -13.71 -1.19
N TYR A 146 -12.51 -13.78 -1.77
CA TYR A 146 -12.73 -13.91 -3.19
C TYR A 146 -12.65 -12.55 -3.89
N LEU A 147 -11.71 -12.36 -4.82
CA LEU A 147 -11.58 -11.09 -5.54
C LEU A 147 -12.69 -10.89 -6.57
N GLU A 148 -13.50 -9.83 -6.39
CA GLU A 148 -14.59 -9.48 -7.29
C GLU A 148 -14.11 -8.87 -8.60
N ASP A 149 -13.17 -7.95 -8.49
CA ASP A 149 -12.74 -7.07 -9.57
C ASP A 149 -11.23 -6.85 -9.48
N ARG A 150 -10.65 -6.34 -10.57
CA ARG A 150 -9.25 -5.88 -10.55
C ARG A 150 -9.12 -4.71 -9.57
N PRO A 151 -8.15 -4.75 -8.64
CA PRO A 151 -7.87 -3.62 -7.76
C PRO A 151 -7.60 -2.35 -8.54
N THR A 152 -8.04 -1.23 -8.00
CA THR A 152 -7.90 0.09 -8.62
C THR A 152 -6.91 0.95 -7.85
N VAL A 153 -6.22 1.84 -8.58
CA VAL A 153 -5.32 2.83 -8.00
C VAL A 153 -5.89 4.22 -8.24
N GLU A 154 -6.15 4.95 -7.17
CA GLU A 154 -6.64 6.33 -7.18
C GLU A 154 -5.52 7.26 -6.73
N GLY A 155 -5.07 8.15 -7.61
CA GLY A 155 -4.00 9.10 -7.29
C GLY A 155 -3.80 10.11 -8.41
N GLN A 156 -3.12 11.22 -8.15
CA GLN A 156 -2.96 12.29 -9.15
C GLN A 156 -2.25 11.85 -10.43
N GLY A 157 -1.28 10.93 -10.33
CA GLY A 157 -0.60 10.36 -11.48
C GLY A 157 -1.24 9.09 -12.04
N GLY A 158 -2.34 8.63 -11.43
CA GLY A 158 -2.95 7.33 -11.73
C GLY A 158 -2.08 6.15 -11.30
N GLY A 159 -2.49 4.96 -11.73
CA GLY A 159 -1.79 3.72 -11.47
C GLY A 159 -2.52 2.52 -12.04
N GLU A 160 -1.86 1.36 -11.99
CA GLU A 160 -2.41 0.10 -12.50
C GLU A 160 -1.95 -1.08 -11.63
N CYS A 161 -2.81 -2.09 -11.47
CA CYS A 161 -2.51 -3.30 -10.73
C CYS A 161 -2.36 -4.50 -11.66
N PHE A 162 -1.31 -5.29 -11.43
CA PHE A 162 -0.91 -6.43 -12.23
C PHE A 162 -1.13 -7.72 -11.46
N ILE A 163 -2.15 -8.48 -11.88
CA ILE A 163 -2.56 -9.75 -11.28
C ILE A 163 -2.53 -10.83 -12.37
N ALA A 164 -2.09 -12.04 -12.00
CA ALA A 164 -2.13 -13.21 -12.85
C ALA A 164 -3.55 -13.49 -13.39
N HIS A 165 -3.63 -13.95 -14.63
CA HIS A 165 -4.91 -14.31 -15.26
C HIS A 165 -5.64 -15.41 -14.47
N GLY A 166 -6.97 -15.39 -14.49
CA GLY A 166 -7.81 -16.42 -13.84
C GLY A 166 -7.89 -16.33 -12.31
N HIS A 167 -7.40 -15.25 -11.70
CA HIS A 167 -7.47 -15.06 -10.24
C HIS A 167 -8.50 -13.99 -9.81
N VAL A 168 -8.91 -13.13 -10.74
CA VAL A 168 -9.97 -12.15 -10.51
C VAL A 168 -11.26 -12.77 -11.01
N ASN A 169 -12.26 -12.83 -10.14
CA ASN A 169 -13.57 -13.44 -10.39
C ASN A 169 -13.49 -14.78 -11.18
N PRO A 170 -12.74 -15.80 -10.72
CA PRO A 170 -12.55 -17.05 -11.44
C PRO A 170 -13.84 -17.81 -11.76
N LEU A 171 -14.88 -17.63 -10.94
CA LEU A 171 -16.19 -18.25 -11.13
C LEU A 171 -17.09 -17.47 -12.10
N ASN A 172 -16.62 -16.33 -12.62
CA ASN A 172 -17.37 -15.44 -13.52
C ASN A 172 -18.77 -15.07 -12.97
N LEU A 173 -18.86 -14.86 -11.67
CA LEU A 173 -20.11 -14.50 -11.00
C LEU A 173 -20.52 -13.09 -11.39
N THR A 174 -21.83 -12.88 -11.48
CA THR A 174 -22.42 -11.59 -11.83
C THR A 174 -22.95 -10.88 -10.60
N ARG A 175 -23.20 -9.57 -10.69
CA ARG A 175 -23.93 -8.85 -9.65
C ARG A 175 -25.41 -9.14 -9.81
N ARG A 176 -26.12 -9.41 -8.71
CA ARG A 176 -27.58 -9.61 -8.76
C ARG A 176 -28.27 -8.34 -9.26
N PRO A 177 -29.05 -8.42 -10.35
CA PRO A 177 -29.77 -7.24 -10.88
C PRO A 177 -30.77 -6.71 -9.86
N GLY A 178 -30.83 -5.38 -9.70
CA GLY A 178 -31.81 -4.71 -8.84
C GLY A 178 -31.44 -4.63 -7.34
N VAL A 179 -30.33 -5.24 -6.91
CA VAL A 179 -29.72 -5.00 -5.60
C VAL A 179 -28.56 -4.04 -5.81
N GLU A 180 -28.82 -2.74 -5.64
CA GLU A 180 -27.74 -1.76 -5.56
C GLU A 180 -27.11 -1.91 -4.17
N GLU A 181 -25.95 -2.56 -4.11
CA GLU A 181 -25.19 -2.64 -2.87
C GLU A 181 -24.81 -1.22 -2.45
N LEU A 182 -25.50 -0.74 -1.42
CA LEU A 182 -25.27 0.55 -0.81
C LEU A 182 -23.75 0.77 -0.65
N PRO A 183 -23.23 1.97 -0.99
CA PRO A 183 -21.86 2.33 -0.64
C PRO A 183 -21.69 2.07 0.86
N LEU A 184 -20.69 1.30 1.28
CA LEU A 184 -20.51 0.92 2.69
C LEU A 184 -20.49 2.14 3.63
N GLU A 185 -20.11 3.31 3.12
CA GLU A 185 -20.18 4.61 3.80
C GLU A 185 -21.59 4.95 4.35
N SER A 186 -22.66 4.39 3.79
CA SER A 186 -24.05 4.66 4.17
C SER A 186 -24.62 3.74 5.27
N LEU A 187 -23.87 2.72 5.71
CA LEU A 187 -24.25 1.81 6.80
C LEU A 187 -23.82 2.28 8.20
N ARG A 188 -23.31 3.51 8.34
CA ARG A 188 -23.07 4.14 9.65
C ARG A 188 -24.39 4.46 10.35
N LEU A 189 -25.01 3.44 10.93
CA LEU A 189 -26.14 3.60 11.84
C LEU A 189 -25.68 4.44 13.06
N PRO A 190 -26.43 5.47 13.49
CA PRO A 190 -26.17 6.12 14.76
C PRO A 190 -26.37 5.11 15.88
N SER A 191 -25.36 4.97 16.75
CA SER A 191 -25.38 4.17 17.97
C SER A 191 -26.60 4.53 18.81
N ARG A 192 -27.65 3.72 18.74
CA ARG A 192 -28.79 3.74 19.63
C ARG A 192 -29.02 2.31 20.13
N PRO A 193 -29.13 2.09 21.44
CA PRO A 193 -29.33 0.75 21.97
C PRO A 193 -30.77 0.32 21.67
N LEU A 194 -30.96 -0.71 20.84
CA LEU A 194 -32.24 -1.40 20.79
C LEU A 194 -32.27 -2.40 21.96
N ALA A 195 -33.13 -2.08 22.93
CA ALA A 195 -33.53 -3.01 23.97
C ALA A 195 -34.20 -4.24 23.33
N ALA A 196 -33.80 -5.41 23.81
CA ALA A 196 -34.28 -6.71 23.42
C ALA A 196 -35.77 -6.89 23.75
N THR A 197 -36.51 -7.49 22.81
CA THR A 197 -37.62 -8.42 23.09
C THR A 197 -38.05 -9.10 21.79
N LEU A 198 -37.43 -10.22 21.45
CA LEU A 198 -38.06 -11.24 20.61
C LEU A 198 -37.64 -12.61 21.17
N GLU A 199 -38.63 -13.35 21.68
CA GLU A 199 -38.50 -14.71 22.20
C GLU A 199 -38.09 -15.68 21.08
N PRO A 200 -37.32 -16.75 21.37
CA PRO A 200 -36.97 -17.75 20.36
C PRO A 200 -38.17 -18.67 20.09
N PRO A 201 -38.49 -19.00 18.82
CA PRO A 201 -39.40 -20.10 18.53
C PRO A 201 -38.71 -21.45 18.78
N GLU A 202 -39.47 -22.41 19.31
CA GLU A 202 -39.04 -23.79 19.57
C GLU A 202 -38.65 -24.55 18.28
N PRO A 203 -37.68 -25.47 18.33
CA PRO A 203 -37.31 -26.27 17.17
C PRO A 203 -38.16 -27.54 17.07
N THR A 204 -38.92 -27.68 15.99
CA THR A 204 -39.45 -28.97 15.53
C THR A 204 -38.58 -29.49 14.39
N TRP A 205 -37.83 -30.57 14.64
CA TRP A 205 -37.13 -31.31 13.61
C TRP A 205 -37.47 -32.80 13.71
N GLU A 206 -38.45 -33.24 12.93
CA GLU A 206 -38.52 -34.63 12.47
C GLU A 206 -38.06 -34.65 11.01
N SER A 207 -36.92 -35.27 10.76
CA SER A 207 -36.46 -35.61 9.41
C SER A 207 -35.64 -36.88 9.49
N ASP A 208 -36.30 -37.99 9.20
CA ASP A 208 -35.73 -39.32 9.11
C ASP A 208 -34.91 -39.42 7.80
N HIS A 209 -33.58 -39.52 7.89
CA HIS A 209 -32.69 -39.73 6.75
C HIS A 209 -31.76 -40.93 6.96
N PRO A 210 -31.56 -41.80 5.95
CA PRO A 210 -30.91 -43.09 6.13
C PRO A 210 -29.40 -42.93 6.36
N GLN A 211 -28.87 -43.73 7.29
CA GLN A 211 -27.45 -43.82 7.59
C GLN A 211 -26.65 -44.31 6.38
N THR A 212 -26.09 -43.38 5.60
CA THR A 212 -24.96 -43.69 4.73
C THR A 212 -23.67 -43.53 5.53
N ARG A 213 -22.93 -44.64 5.67
CA ARG A 213 -21.62 -44.71 6.30
C ARG A 213 -20.70 -43.63 5.74
N ARG A 214 -20.48 -42.55 6.51
CA ARG A 214 -19.48 -41.53 6.20
C ARG A 214 -18.09 -42.16 6.25
N ARG A 215 -17.49 -42.32 5.08
CA ARG A 215 -16.06 -42.57 4.90
C ARG A 215 -15.30 -41.48 5.68
N ARG A 216 -14.39 -41.91 6.57
CA ARG A 216 -13.53 -41.05 7.39
C ARG A 216 -12.86 -40.03 6.47
N ARG A 217 -13.26 -38.75 6.57
CA ARG A 217 -12.64 -37.66 5.81
C ARG A 217 -11.19 -37.55 6.27
N ASP A 218 -10.26 -37.47 5.31
CA ASP A 218 -8.87 -37.13 5.58
C ASP A 218 -8.84 -35.86 6.43
N VAL A 219 -8.07 -35.89 7.51
CA VAL A 219 -7.94 -34.77 8.45
C VAL A 219 -7.37 -33.60 7.65
N GLU A 220 -8.23 -32.62 7.36
CA GLU A 220 -7.82 -31.34 6.79
C GLU A 220 -6.74 -30.73 7.70
N MET A 221 -5.82 -29.95 7.13
CA MET A 221 -4.89 -29.16 7.93
C MET A 221 -5.73 -28.24 8.83
N VAL A 222 -5.86 -28.59 10.10
CA VAL A 222 -6.56 -27.75 11.08
C VAL A 222 -5.57 -26.67 11.47
N VAL A 223 -5.75 -25.47 10.92
CA VAL A 223 -5.05 -24.28 11.42
C VAL A 223 -5.41 -24.16 12.91
N ARG A 224 -4.39 -24.21 13.77
CA ARG A 224 -4.60 -24.20 15.22
C ARG A 224 -5.12 -22.82 15.63
N ALA A 225 -6.17 -22.81 16.44
CA ALA A 225 -6.64 -21.58 17.07
C ALA A 225 -5.70 -21.19 18.21
N GLU A 226 -5.41 -19.90 18.31
CA GLU A 226 -4.72 -19.29 19.44
C GLU A 226 -5.77 -18.84 20.46
N SER A 227 -5.58 -19.16 21.73
CA SER A 227 -6.50 -18.73 22.77
C SER A 227 -6.07 -17.41 23.40
N TYR A 228 -6.96 -16.43 23.45
CA TYR A 228 -6.76 -15.18 24.18
C TYR A 228 -7.86 -14.96 25.22
N VAL A 229 -7.57 -14.17 26.24
CA VAL A 229 -8.52 -13.82 27.30
C VAL A 229 -8.85 -12.35 27.17
N ASP A 230 -10.12 -12.01 27.03
CA ASP A 230 -10.57 -10.63 26.96
C ASP A 230 -10.46 -9.95 28.34
N LYS A 231 -10.58 -8.62 28.38
CA LYS A 231 -10.58 -7.80 29.60
C LYS A 231 -11.63 -8.24 30.62
N ASP A 232 -12.71 -8.87 30.15
CA ASP A 232 -13.78 -9.41 30.98
C ASP A 232 -13.50 -10.85 31.50
N GLY A 233 -12.33 -11.41 31.21
CA GLY A 233 -11.93 -12.75 31.66
C GLY A 233 -12.46 -13.90 30.80
N ASN A 234 -13.16 -13.60 29.71
CA ASN A 234 -13.69 -14.59 28.77
C ASN A 234 -12.56 -15.15 27.89
N LYS A 235 -12.50 -16.47 27.73
CA LYS A 235 -11.54 -17.15 26.85
C LYS A 235 -12.12 -17.26 25.45
N HIS A 236 -11.38 -16.73 24.47
CA HIS A 236 -11.72 -16.77 23.05
C HIS A 236 -10.65 -17.54 22.27
N GLU A 237 -11.07 -18.25 21.23
CA GLU A 237 -10.17 -18.95 20.29
C GLU A 237 -10.20 -18.21 18.95
N LEU A 238 -9.04 -17.78 18.48
CA LEU A 238 -8.86 -17.03 17.23
C LEU A 238 -7.99 -17.81 16.27
N VAL A 239 -8.44 -17.97 15.04
CA VAL A 239 -7.65 -18.55 13.96
C VAL A 239 -7.18 -17.42 13.05
N ASN A 240 -5.86 -17.25 12.93
CA ASN A 240 -5.28 -16.23 12.07
C ASN A 240 -4.92 -16.81 10.70
N MET A 241 -5.60 -16.36 9.64
CA MET A 241 -5.35 -16.76 8.26
C MET A 241 -4.39 -15.77 7.60
N ASN A 242 -3.11 -16.12 7.52
CA ASN A 242 -2.04 -15.20 7.19
C ASN A 242 -1.05 -15.82 6.18
N CYS A 243 -0.66 -15.04 5.18
CA CYS A 243 0.28 -15.43 4.13
C CYS A 243 1.69 -15.73 4.66
N LEU A 244 2.19 -14.91 5.58
CA LEU A 244 3.53 -15.04 6.16
C LEU A 244 3.62 -16.25 7.10
N LEU A 245 2.55 -16.56 7.81
CA LEU A 245 2.48 -17.73 8.69
C LEU A 245 2.19 -19.03 7.93
N GLY A 246 1.86 -18.95 6.63
CA GLY A 246 1.50 -20.10 5.82
C GLY A 246 0.16 -20.75 6.20
N THR A 247 -0.69 -20.04 6.95
CA THR A 247 -2.03 -20.52 7.35
C THR A 247 -3.10 -20.19 6.30
N ALA A 248 -2.74 -19.39 5.28
CA ALA A 248 -3.53 -19.16 4.07
C ALA A 248 -2.71 -19.41 2.81
N LYS A 249 -3.38 -19.80 1.73
CA LYS A 249 -2.86 -19.72 0.37
C LYS A 249 -3.05 -18.29 -0.13
N CYS A 250 -1.97 -17.73 -0.67
CA CYS A 250 -1.95 -16.32 -1.02
C CYS A 250 -1.62 -16.06 -2.47
N LEU A 251 -2.38 -15.13 -3.04
CA LEU A 251 -2.16 -14.59 -4.36
C LEU A 251 -1.22 -13.39 -4.21
N LYS A 252 -0.11 -13.41 -4.96
CA LYS A 252 0.82 -12.29 -5.00
C LYS A 252 0.53 -11.43 -6.23
N PHE A 253 0.40 -10.14 -6.00
CA PHE A 253 0.27 -9.15 -7.08
C PHE A 253 0.84 -7.82 -6.64
N TYR A 254 0.99 -6.90 -7.59
CA TYR A 254 1.50 -5.57 -7.29
C TYR A 254 0.72 -4.49 -8.02
N CYS A 255 0.71 -3.30 -7.45
CA CYS A 255 0.15 -2.10 -8.03
C CYS A 255 1.23 -1.05 -8.21
N VAL A 256 1.24 -0.40 -9.37
CA VAL A 256 2.16 0.69 -9.69
C VAL A 256 1.43 2.01 -9.51
N VAL A 257 1.95 2.86 -8.63
CA VAL A 257 1.51 4.25 -8.45
C VAL A 257 2.47 5.16 -9.21
N PHE A 258 1.94 5.92 -10.16
CA PHE A 258 2.76 6.82 -10.98
C PHE A 258 2.85 8.21 -10.36
N ASN A 259 4.03 8.82 -10.46
CA ASN A 259 4.30 10.23 -10.16
C ASN A 259 3.74 10.72 -8.80
N LEU A 260 4.03 9.98 -7.73
CA LEU A 260 3.62 10.35 -6.37
C LEU A 260 4.44 11.55 -5.88
N ARG A 261 3.83 12.73 -5.90
CA ARG A 261 4.46 14.00 -5.51
C ARG A 261 4.73 14.06 -4.01
N ARG A 262 5.59 14.99 -3.60
CA ARG A 262 5.79 15.34 -2.18
C ARG A 262 4.46 15.74 -1.54
N ASN A 263 4.20 15.26 -0.33
CA ASN A 263 2.99 15.55 0.47
C ASN A 263 1.69 15.22 -0.28
N HIS A 264 1.71 14.19 -1.11
CA HIS A 264 0.54 13.69 -1.82
C HIS A 264 0.32 12.22 -1.48
N GLU A 265 -0.94 11.79 -1.66
CA GLU A 265 -1.37 10.42 -1.45
C GLU A 265 -1.86 9.75 -2.73
N ALA A 266 -1.84 8.42 -2.69
CA ALA A 266 -2.55 7.55 -3.61
C ALA A 266 -3.19 6.42 -2.80
N THR A 267 -4.24 5.83 -3.34
CA THR A 267 -5.04 4.83 -2.66
C THR A 267 -5.19 3.61 -3.56
N VAL A 268 -4.91 2.42 -3.03
CA VAL A 268 -5.20 1.14 -3.70
C VAL A 268 -6.46 0.56 -3.07
N ARG A 269 -7.48 0.26 -3.89
CA ARG A 269 -8.76 -0.30 -3.43
C ARG A 269 -8.94 -1.70 -3.98
N ILE A 270 -9.26 -2.65 -3.10
CA ILE A 270 -9.51 -4.05 -3.43
C ILE A 270 -10.91 -4.39 -2.94
N ARG A 271 -11.75 -4.89 -3.85
CA ARG A 271 -13.07 -5.42 -3.52
C ARG A 271 -13.04 -6.94 -3.49
N ALA A 272 -13.57 -7.52 -2.43
CA ALA A 272 -13.65 -8.96 -2.27
C ALA A 272 -14.93 -9.40 -1.55
N ARG A 273 -15.26 -10.69 -1.67
CA ARG A 273 -16.29 -11.36 -0.88
C ARG A 273 -15.65 -12.24 0.17
N TYR A 274 -16.25 -12.22 1.35
CA TYR A 274 -15.94 -13.15 2.41
C TYR A 274 -16.80 -14.42 2.28
N ASP A 275 -16.20 -15.60 2.44
CA ASP A 275 -16.85 -16.93 2.47
C ASP A 275 -16.71 -17.58 3.86
#